data_AF-G3UE56-F1
#
_entry.id   AF-G3UE56-F1
#
_cell.length_a   1.000
_cell.length_b   1.000
_cell.length_c   1.000
_cell.angle_alpha   90.00
_cell.angle_beta   90.00
_cell.angle_gamma   90.00
#
_symmetry.space_group_name_H-M   'P 1'
#
loop_
_entity.id
_entity.type
_entity.pdbx_description
1 polymer ?
#
loop_
_entity_poly.entity_id
_entity_poly.type
_entity_poly.pdbx_seq_one_letter_code
_entity_poly.pdbx_strand_id
1 'polypeptide(L)'
;MVNPTVYFDIAVDGEPLGRVSFELFADKVPKTAENFRALSTGEKGFGYKGSCFHRIIPGFMCQGGDFTRHNGTGGKSIYGEKFDDENFILKHTLASCPCTAKTEWLDGKHVVFGKVKEGMNIVEAMERFGSRNGKTSKKITIADCGQ
;
A
#
# COMPACT_ATOMS: atom_id res chain seq x y z
N MET A 1 0.67 16.58 15.45
CA MET A 1 1.75 16.15 14.54
C MET A 1 1.26 16.33 13.12
N VAL A 2 2.13 16.67 12.18
CA VAL A 2 1.77 16.77 10.76
C VAL A 2 1.81 15.36 10.16
N ASN A 3 0.75 14.98 9.45
CA ASN A 3 0.67 13.68 8.79
C ASN A 3 1.65 13.63 7.61
N PRO A 4 2.57 12.64 7.57
CA PRO A 4 3.51 12.52 6.47
C PRO A 4 2.76 12.13 5.19
N THR A 5 3.23 12.67 4.06
CA THR A 5 2.76 12.27 2.73
C THR A 5 3.86 11.46 2.06
N VAL A 6 3.55 10.33 1.47
CA VAL A 6 4.48 9.50 0.70
C VAL A 6 3.96 9.28 -0.71
N TYR A 7 4.82 8.92 -1.64
CA TYR A 7 4.44 8.65 -3.02
C TYR A 7 4.98 7.32 -3.52
N PHE A 8 4.23 6.69 -4.45
CA PHE A 8 4.65 5.55 -5.26
C PHE A 8 4.54 5.91 -6.74
N ASP A 9 5.63 5.76 -7.48
CA ASP A 9 5.64 5.74 -8.94
C ASP A 9 5.38 4.32 -9.40
N ILE A 10 4.25 4.12 -10.06
CA ILE A 10 3.79 2.81 -10.50
C ILE A 10 4.23 2.59 -11.95
N ALA A 11 4.75 1.40 -12.22
CA ALA A 11 5.04 0.91 -13.57
C ALA A 11 4.32 -0.42 -13.83
N VAL A 12 3.92 -0.63 -15.08
CA VAL A 12 3.25 -1.84 -15.56
C VAL A 12 4.09 -2.45 -16.68
N ASP A 13 4.62 -3.66 -16.46
CA ASP A 13 5.58 -4.32 -17.35
C ASP A 13 6.80 -3.44 -17.69
N GLY A 14 7.18 -2.54 -16.79
CA GLY A 14 8.29 -1.58 -16.96
C GLY A 14 7.88 -0.21 -17.50
N GLU A 15 6.68 -0.07 -18.04
CA GLU A 15 6.17 1.21 -18.54
C GLU A 15 5.58 2.06 -17.40
N PRO A 16 5.93 3.35 -17.28
CA PRO A 16 5.41 4.21 -16.23
C PRO A 16 3.90 4.43 -16.39
N LEU A 17 3.13 4.05 -15.37
CA LEU A 17 1.67 4.25 -15.32
C LEU A 17 1.32 5.61 -14.71
N GLY A 18 2.02 6.00 -13.64
CA GLY A 18 1.83 7.27 -12.96
C GLY A 18 2.15 7.23 -11.47
N ARG A 19 1.95 8.37 -10.81
CA ARG A 19 2.24 8.56 -9.38
C ARG A 19 0.98 8.49 -8.53
N VAL A 20 1.06 7.80 -7.40
CA VAL A 20 0.04 7.80 -6.34
C VAL A 20 0.66 8.43 -5.09
N SER A 21 -0.01 9.41 -4.50
CA SER A 21 0.39 9.99 -3.22
C SER A 21 -0.57 9.57 -2.11
N PHE A 22 -0.03 9.34 -0.92
CA PHE A 22 -0.76 8.85 0.24
C PHE A 22 -0.51 9.77 1.43
N GLU A 23 -1.56 10.14 2.15
CA GLU A 23 -1.45 10.78 3.46
C GLU A 23 -1.52 9.69 4.54
N LEU A 24 -0.54 9.65 5.43
CA LEU A 24 -0.46 8.66 6.52
C LEU A 24 -0.96 9.28 7.83
N PHE A 25 -1.86 8.59 8.52
CA PHE A 25 -2.49 9.06 9.76
C PHE A 25 -1.59 8.87 10.98
N ALA A 26 -0.43 9.53 10.98
CA ALA A 26 0.52 9.48 12.09
C ALA A 26 -0.06 10.06 13.40
N ASP A 27 -1.09 10.89 13.30
CA ASP A 27 -1.86 11.38 14.46
C ASP A 27 -2.73 10.31 15.13
N LYS A 28 -3.06 9.22 14.42
CA LYS A 28 -3.88 8.11 14.94
C LYS A 28 -3.09 6.83 15.16
N VAL A 29 -2.22 6.48 14.23
CA VAL A 29 -1.43 5.24 14.22
C VAL A 29 0.03 5.55 13.92
N PRO A 30 0.75 6.22 14.86
CA PRO A 30 2.11 6.71 14.64
C PRO A 30 3.10 5.59 14.30
N LYS A 31 3.05 4.42 14.95
CA LYS A 31 3.96 3.31 14.62
C LYS A 31 3.67 2.74 13.25
N THR A 32 2.39 2.56 12.92
CA THR A 32 1.99 1.99 11.62
C THR A 32 2.33 2.94 10.47
N ALA A 33 2.07 4.23 10.66
CA ALA A 33 2.42 5.28 9.71
C ALA A 33 3.94 5.39 9.54
N GLU A 34 4.72 5.35 10.63
CA GLU A 34 6.19 5.42 10.57
C GLU A 34 6.79 4.21 9.87
N ASN A 35 6.26 3.00 10.11
CA ASN A 35 6.68 1.82 9.37
C ASN A 35 6.47 1.99 7.87
N PHE A 36 5.29 2.45 7.45
CA PHE A 36 5.01 2.65 6.03
C PHE A 36 5.87 3.76 5.42
N ARG A 37 6.08 4.86 6.16
CA ARG A 37 6.95 5.98 5.75
C ARG A 37 8.37 5.52 5.52
N ALA A 38 8.99 4.85 6.50
CA ALA A 38 10.37 4.41 6.41
C ALA A 38 10.60 3.32 5.35
N LEU A 39 9.61 2.45 5.11
CA LEU A 39 9.64 1.50 3.99
C LEU A 39 9.48 2.19 2.64
N SER A 40 8.76 3.32 2.58
CA SER A 40 8.62 4.13 1.38
C SER A 40 9.90 4.90 1.07
N THR A 41 10.59 5.44 2.07
CA THR A 41 11.89 6.13 1.87
C THR A 41 13.06 5.15 1.66
N GLY A 42 12.94 3.92 2.16
CA GLY A 42 14.02 2.94 2.09
C GLY A 42 15.20 3.26 3.03
N GLU A 43 15.03 4.19 3.98
CA GLU A 43 16.10 4.68 4.86
C GLU A 43 16.72 3.59 5.77
N LYS A 44 16.04 2.46 5.93
CA LYS A 44 16.54 1.29 6.68
C LYS A 44 17.31 0.29 5.82
N GLY A 45 17.62 0.64 4.56
CA GLY A 45 18.33 -0.22 3.60
C GLY A 45 17.45 -1.27 2.91
N PHE A 46 16.14 -1.25 3.18
CA PHE A 46 15.12 -2.05 2.51
C PHE A 46 13.82 -1.25 2.46
N GLY A 47 12.95 -1.56 1.49
CA GLY A 47 11.73 -0.79 1.30
C GLY A 47 10.88 -1.28 0.14
N TYR A 48 9.92 -0.45 -0.27
CA TYR A 48 8.95 -0.78 -1.30
C TYR A 48 9.48 -0.61 -2.73
N LYS A 49 10.58 0.13 -2.92
CA LYS A 49 11.17 0.36 -4.24
C LYS A 49 11.53 -0.97 -4.92
N GLY A 50 11.02 -1.18 -6.13
CA GLY A 50 11.17 -2.39 -6.93
C GLY A 50 10.22 -3.53 -6.55
N SER A 51 9.43 -3.40 -5.48
CA SER A 51 8.44 -4.40 -5.10
C SER A 51 7.23 -4.39 -6.04
N CYS A 52 6.44 -5.47 -6.04
CA CYS A 52 5.27 -5.61 -6.90
C CYS A 52 3.96 -5.76 -6.12
N PHE A 53 2.86 -5.43 -6.82
CA PHE A 53 1.52 -5.78 -6.39
C PHE A 53 1.23 -7.20 -6.84
N HIS A 54 1.36 -8.15 -5.91
CA HIS A 54 1.23 -9.58 -6.19
C HIS A 54 -0.23 -10.04 -6.25
N ARG A 55 -1.17 -9.25 -5.70
CA ARG A 55 -2.59 -9.59 -5.71
C ARG A 55 -3.48 -8.37 -5.91
N ILE A 56 -4.28 -8.33 -6.97
CA ILE A 56 -5.23 -7.25 -7.27
C ILE A 56 -6.59 -7.83 -7.59
N ILE A 57 -7.59 -7.44 -6.81
CA ILE A 57 -8.99 -7.84 -7.01
C ILE A 57 -9.78 -6.57 -7.35
N PRO A 58 -10.27 -6.43 -8.60
CA PRO A 58 -11.03 -5.26 -9.01
C PRO A 58 -12.28 -5.06 -8.15
N GLY A 59 -12.53 -3.82 -7.72
CA GLY A 59 -13.64 -3.47 -6.84
C GLY A 59 -13.45 -3.94 -5.39
N PHE A 60 -12.22 -4.30 -5.01
CA PHE A 60 -11.89 -4.71 -3.66
C PHE A 60 -10.60 -4.05 -3.15
N MET A 61 -9.43 -4.45 -3.68
CA MET A 61 -8.14 -3.99 -3.17
C MET A 61 -6.95 -4.30 -4.08
N CYS A 62 -5.86 -3.57 -3.87
CA CYS A 62 -4.54 -3.78 -4.48
C CYS A 62 -3.51 -4.15 -3.39
N GLN A 63 -3.14 -5.42 -3.29
CA GLN A 63 -2.17 -5.91 -2.30
C GLN A 63 -0.74 -5.85 -2.82
N GLY A 64 0.11 -5.14 -2.09
CA GLY A 64 1.55 -5.05 -2.32
C GLY A 64 2.33 -5.30 -1.03
N GLY A 65 3.53 -4.73 -0.94
CA GLY A 65 4.32 -4.70 0.31
C GLY A 65 5.13 -5.95 0.63
N ASP A 66 4.95 -7.05 -0.12
CA ASP A 66 5.87 -8.19 -0.06
C ASP A 66 7.09 -7.93 -0.94
N PHE A 67 8.12 -7.33 -0.35
CA PHE A 67 9.40 -7.03 -1.00
C PHE A 67 10.47 -8.12 -0.76
N THR A 68 10.16 -9.21 -0.06
CA THR A 68 11.13 -10.29 0.20
C THR A 68 10.84 -11.54 -0.64
N ARG A 69 9.57 -11.89 -0.82
CA ARG A 69 9.14 -13.08 -1.58
C ARG A 69 8.21 -12.76 -2.75
N HIS A 70 7.69 -11.54 -2.83
CA HIS A 70 6.87 -11.04 -3.93
C HIS A 70 5.62 -11.88 -4.23
N ASN A 71 5.10 -12.61 -3.24
CA ASN A 71 3.99 -13.56 -3.41
C ASN A 71 2.96 -13.54 -2.27
N GLY A 72 3.13 -12.63 -1.30
CA GLY A 72 2.26 -12.47 -0.13
C GLY A 72 2.66 -13.30 1.09
N THR A 73 3.72 -14.09 1.01
CA THR A 73 4.24 -14.89 2.16
C THR A 73 5.44 -14.25 2.86
N GLY A 74 5.92 -13.13 2.32
CA GLY A 74 7.04 -12.37 2.85
C GLY A 74 6.64 -11.00 3.42
N GLY A 75 7.58 -10.07 3.31
CA GLY A 75 7.53 -8.76 3.96
C GLY A 75 8.15 -8.78 5.36
N LYS A 76 8.70 -7.64 5.75
CA LYS A 76 9.13 -7.35 7.13
C LYS A 76 8.83 -5.89 7.45
N SER A 77 8.67 -5.59 8.72
CA SER A 77 8.54 -4.22 9.20
C SER A 77 9.90 -3.62 9.54
N ILE A 78 9.94 -2.31 9.78
CA ILE A 78 11.12 -1.67 10.36
C ILE A 78 11.39 -2.10 11.82
N TYR A 79 10.43 -2.77 12.45
CA TYR A 79 10.48 -3.22 13.84
C TYR A 79 10.84 -4.71 13.98
N GLY A 80 10.98 -5.45 12.88
CA GLY A 80 11.20 -6.90 12.87
C GLY A 80 10.24 -7.63 11.93
N GLU A 81 10.09 -8.94 12.11
CA GLU A 81 9.23 -9.77 11.25
C GLU A 81 7.75 -9.38 11.32
N LYS A 82 7.27 -9.00 12.51
CA LYS A 82 5.89 -8.57 12.78
C LYS A 82 5.88 -7.48 13.86
N PHE A 83 4.83 -6.68 13.89
CA PHE A 83 4.53 -5.73 14.98
C PHE A 83 3.04 -5.79 15.29
N ASP A 84 2.66 -5.40 16.51
CA ASP A 84 1.27 -5.49 16.98
C ASP A 84 0.37 -4.46 16.26
N ASP A 85 -0.90 -4.84 16.06
CA ASP A 85 -1.93 -3.92 15.57
C ASP A 85 -2.10 -2.76 16.56
N GLU A 86 -1.82 -1.53 16.09
CA GLU A 86 -1.72 -0.37 16.98
C GLU A 86 -3.07 0.07 17.53
N ASN A 87 -4.07 0.25 16.65
CA ASN A 87 -5.47 0.45 17.01
C ASN A 87 -6.40 0.28 15.80
N PHE A 88 -7.71 0.16 16.06
CA PHE A 88 -8.77 0.08 15.05
C PHE A 88 -9.70 1.30 15.08
N ILE A 89 -9.16 2.49 15.39
CA ILE A 89 -9.96 3.73 15.51
C ILE A 89 -10.58 4.11 14.16
N LEU A 90 -9.83 3.89 13.08
CA LEU A 90 -10.23 4.21 11.72
C LEU A 90 -10.91 3.02 11.03
N LYS A 91 -11.96 3.30 10.27
CA LYS A 91 -12.74 2.32 9.50
C LYS A 91 -12.35 2.34 8.03
N HIS A 92 -12.52 1.23 7.32
CA HIS A 92 -12.23 1.07 5.89
C HIS A 92 -13.33 1.74 5.05
N THR A 93 -13.24 3.06 4.93
CA THR A 93 -14.02 3.84 3.99
C THR A 93 -13.38 3.82 2.59
N LEU A 94 -14.13 4.18 1.54
CA LEU A 94 -13.57 4.40 0.20
C LEU A 94 -12.30 5.28 0.29
N ALA A 95 -11.24 4.89 -0.40
CA ALA A 95 -9.89 5.50 -0.42
C ALA A 95 -8.96 5.26 0.80
N SER A 96 -9.32 4.40 1.76
CA SER A 96 -8.34 3.91 2.76
C SER A 96 -7.33 3.00 2.06
N CYS A 97 -6.02 3.29 2.11
CA CYS A 97 -5.02 2.41 1.51
C CYS A 97 -4.97 1.07 2.29
N PRO A 98 -5.10 -0.11 1.65
CA PRO A 98 -5.01 -0.40 0.20
C PRO A 98 -6.34 -0.67 -0.54
N CYS A 99 -7.48 -0.22 0.00
CA CYS A 99 -8.82 -0.49 -0.52
C CYS A 99 -9.25 0.50 -1.60
N THR A 100 -9.78 -0.05 -2.70
CA THR A 100 -10.36 0.68 -3.84
C THR A 100 -11.88 0.79 -3.74
N ALA A 101 -12.49 -0.04 -2.89
CA ALA A 101 -13.90 0.00 -2.52
C ALA A 101 -14.06 0.10 -1.00
N LYS A 102 -15.29 0.35 -0.54
CA LYS A 102 -15.63 0.30 0.89
C LYS A 102 -15.58 -1.17 1.36
N THR A 103 -14.72 -1.47 2.32
CA THR A 103 -14.45 -2.84 2.78
C THR A 103 -14.74 -2.99 4.27
N GLU A 104 -15.99 -2.69 4.67
CA GLU A 104 -16.43 -2.69 6.08
C GLU A 104 -16.17 -4.02 6.80
N TRP A 105 -16.10 -5.15 6.08
CA TRP A 105 -15.79 -6.45 6.66
C TRP A 105 -14.34 -6.62 7.14
N LEU A 106 -13.45 -5.67 6.82
CA LEU A 106 -12.07 -5.60 7.31
C LEU A 106 -11.94 -4.72 8.57
N ASP A 107 -13.01 -4.00 8.95
CA ASP A 107 -13.03 -3.17 10.16
C ASP A 107 -12.77 -4.01 11.41
N GLY A 108 -11.87 -3.50 12.27
CA GLY A 108 -11.46 -4.20 13.49
C GLY A 108 -10.53 -5.39 13.29
N LYS A 109 -10.16 -5.72 12.03
CA LYS A 109 -9.22 -6.79 11.69
C LYS A 109 -7.95 -6.29 11.01
N HIS A 110 -8.01 -5.12 10.39
CA HIS A 110 -6.87 -4.46 9.74
C HIS A 110 -6.78 -3.01 10.19
N VAL A 111 -5.57 -2.56 10.52
CA VAL A 111 -5.31 -1.18 10.90
C VAL A 111 -5.34 -0.29 9.66
N VAL A 112 -6.26 0.68 9.62
CA VAL A 112 -6.25 1.72 8.60
C VAL A 112 -5.24 2.79 8.99
N PHE A 113 -4.22 3.00 8.15
CA PHE A 113 -3.09 3.88 8.47
C PHE A 113 -2.88 5.05 7.50
N GLY A 114 -3.67 5.13 6.44
CA GLY A 114 -3.59 6.24 5.49
C GLY A 114 -4.67 6.21 4.44
N LYS A 115 -4.70 7.26 3.61
CA LYS A 115 -5.60 7.40 2.47
C LYS A 115 -4.84 7.85 1.23
N VAL A 116 -5.38 7.54 0.06
CA VAL A 116 -4.90 8.12 -1.20
C VAL A 116 -5.22 9.62 -1.17
N LYS A 117 -4.19 10.45 -1.38
CA LYS A 117 -4.30 11.90 -1.48
C LYS A 117 -4.48 12.32 -2.94
N GLU A 118 -3.66 11.79 -3.85
CA GLU A 118 -3.74 12.00 -5.29
C GLU A 118 -3.39 10.71 -6.04
N GLY A 119 -3.82 10.59 -7.30
CA GLY A 119 -3.52 9.42 -8.13
C GLY A 119 -4.54 8.28 -8.00
N MET A 120 -5.77 8.54 -7.55
CA MET A 120 -6.83 7.53 -7.49
C MET A 120 -7.12 6.92 -8.87
N ASN A 121 -7.02 7.71 -9.95
CA ASN A 121 -7.10 7.25 -11.33
C ASN A 121 -6.02 6.21 -11.69
N ILE A 122 -4.83 6.31 -11.08
CA ILE A 122 -3.76 5.32 -11.27
C ILE A 122 -4.10 4.02 -10.55
N VAL A 123 -4.68 4.12 -9.34
CA VAL A 123 -5.16 2.95 -8.58
C VAL A 123 -6.29 2.24 -9.35
N GLU A 124 -7.25 2.98 -9.90
CA GLU A 124 -8.30 2.42 -10.77
C GLU A 124 -7.72 1.79 -12.05
N ALA A 125 -6.67 2.39 -12.63
CA ALA A 125 -5.98 1.81 -13.78
C ALA A 125 -5.26 0.50 -13.40
N MET A 126 -4.67 0.42 -12.21
CA MET A 126 -4.06 -0.82 -11.69
C MET A 126 -5.10 -1.93 -11.53
N GLU A 127 -6.32 -1.60 -11.07
CA GLU A 127 -7.39 -2.58 -10.92
C GLU A 127 -7.75 -3.28 -12.22
N ARG A 128 -7.67 -2.59 -13.37
CA ARG A 128 -7.96 -3.18 -14.69
C ARG A 128 -7.05 -4.35 -15.03
N PHE A 129 -5.89 -4.45 -14.40
CA PHE A 129 -4.96 -5.56 -14.58
C PHE A 129 -5.18 -6.70 -13.58
N GLY A 130 -6.05 -6.51 -12.57
CA GLY A 130 -6.42 -7.54 -11.61
C GLY A 130 -7.44 -8.54 -12.14
N SER A 131 -7.76 -9.54 -11.32
CA SER A 131 -8.77 -10.55 -11.64
C SER A 131 -9.50 -11.01 -10.38
N ARG A 132 -10.60 -11.75 -10.54
CA ARG A 132 -11.45 -12.17 -9.41
C ARG A 132 -10.72 -13.07 -8.41
N ASN A 133 -9.71 -13.82 -8.83
CA ASN A 133 -8.87 -14.63 -7.93
C ASN A 133 -7.67 -13.85 -7.37
N GLY A 134 -7.48 -12.60 -7.79
CA GLY A 134 -6.39 -11.73 -7.38
C GLY A 134 -5.15 -11.79 -8.26
N LYS A 135 -5.06 -12.71 -9.23
CA LYS A 135 -3.90 -12.79 -10.12
C LYS A 135 -3.86 -11.56 -11.04
N THR A 136 -2.70 -10.93 -11.17
CA THR A 136 -2.51 -9.83 -12.11
C THR A 136 -2.18 -10.35 -13.51
N SER A 137 -2.70 -9.70 -14.53
CA SER A 137 -2.42 -9.97 -15.95
C SER A 137 -1.06 -9.41 -16.38
N LYS A 138 -0.63 -8.31 -15.75
CA LYS A 138 0.65 -7.64 -15.97
C LYS A 138 1.42 -7.51 -14.66
N LYS A 139 2.73 -7.34 -14.75
CA LYS A 139 3.57 -7.11 -13.58
C LYS A 139 3.47 -5.63 -13.19
N ILE A 140 2.79 -5.35 -12.08
CA ILE A 140 2.69 -3.99 -11.54
C ILE A 140 3.73 -3.81 -10.45
N THR A 141 4.62 -2.85 -10.63
CA THR A 141 5.77 -2.60 -9.75
C THR A 141 5.81 -1.16 -9.27
N ILE A 142 6.35 -0.96 -8.08
CA ILE A 142 6.72 0.36 -7.56
C ILE A 142 8.10 0.68 -8.12
N ALA A 143 8.16 1.50 -9.17
CA ALA A 143 9.40 1.90 -9.83
C ALA A 143 10.26 2.79 -8.92
N ASP A 144 9.61 3.74 -8.25
CA ASP A 144 10.23 4.60 -7.25
C ASP A 144 9.24 4.92 -6.13
N CYS A 145 9.76 5.22 -4.95
CA CYS A 145 8.95 5.63 -3.81
C CYS A 145 9.74 6.51 -2.85
N GLY A 146 9.03 7.37 -2.13
CA GLY A 146 9.65 8.30 -1.20
C GLY A 146 8.62 9.09 -0.41
N GLN A 147 9.13 10.13 0.27
CA GLN A 147 8.35 11.11 1.02
C GLN A 147 8.46 12.47 0.35
#